data_AF-A0A969PDL8-F1
#
_entry.id   AF-A0A969PDL8-F1
#
_cell.length_a   1.000
_cell.length_b   1.000
_cell.length_c   1.000
_cell.angle_alpha   90.00
_cell.angle_beta   90.00
_cell.angle_gamma   90.00
#
_symmetry.space_group_name_H-M   'P 1'
#
loop_
_entity.id
_entity.type
_entity.pdbx_description
1 polymer ?
#
loop_
_entity_poly.entity_id
_entity_poly.type
_entity_poly.pdbx_seq_one_letter_code
_entity_poly.pdbx_strand_id
1 'polypeptide(L)' 'MTIIPGTLVRLPNGSNGIVVPPPWWTPGRVLVKVRTGRRRWFKVDECTPIPSGAPTSCMNGLGVRL' A
#
# COMPACT_ATOMS: atom_id res chain seq x y z
N MET A 1 -4.77 10.87 -4.29
CA MET A 1 -3.86 10.20 -3.34
C MET A 1 -2.58 9.87 -4.10
N THR A 2 -1.47 10.53 -3.79
CA THR A 2 -0.19 10.33 -4.51
C THR A 2 0.63 9.29 -3.77
N ILE A 3 0.96 8.18 -4.43
CA ILE A 3 1.77 7.13 -3.82
C ILE A 3 3.24 7.40 -4.11
N ILE A 4 4.00 7.66 -3.06
CA ILE A 4 5.41 8.05 -3.15
C ILE A 4 6.27 6.78 -3.01
N PRO A 5 7.20 6.51 -3.94
CA PRO A 5 8.19 5.44 -3.76
C PRO A 5 8.95 5.59 -2.44
N GLY A 6 9.21 4.48 -1.74
CA GLY A 6 9.80 4.48 -0.41
C GLY A 6 8.77 4.53 0.74
N THR A 7 7.49 4.77 0.42
CA THR A 7 6.42 4.74 1.44
C THR A 7 6.23 3.33 2.00
N LEU A 8 6.19 3.23 3.33
CA LEU A 8 5.78 1.99 4.01
C LEU A 8 4.27 1.86 3.93
N VAL A 9 3.79 0.74 3.39
CA VAL A 9 2.37 0.42 3.24
C VAL A 9 2.02 -0.85 3.99
N ARG A 10 0.79 -0.90 4.50
CA ARG A 10 0.21 -2.12 5.06
C ARG A 10 -0.61 -2.80 3.97
N LEU A 11 -0.34 -4.09 3.79
CA LEU A 11 -0.95 -4.94 2.77
C LEU A 11 -2.19 -5.65 3.35
N PRO A 12 -3.11 -6.11 2.49
CA PRO A 12 -4.35 -6.74 2.93
C PRO A 12 -4.13 -8.05 3.71
N ASN A 13 -2.96 -8.68 3.55
CA ASN A 13 -2.54 -9.84 4.33
C ASN A 13 -1.97 -9.50 5.72
N GLY A 14 -2.12 -8.24 6.17
CA GLY A 14 -1.57 -7.74 7.43
C GLY A 14 -0.05 -7.52 7.44
N SER A 15 0.64 -7.81 6.34
CA SER A 15 2.09 -7.62 6.24
C SER A 15 2.46 -6.19 5.85
N ASN A 16 3.67 -5.77 6.22
CA ASN A 16 4.21 -4.50 5.76
C ASN A 16 4.99 -4.69 4.46
N GLY A 17 4.90 -3.69 3.59
CA GLY A 17 5.69 -3.59 2.37
C GLY A 17 6.16 -2.17 2.12
N ILE A 18 7.11 -2.03 1.20
CA ILE A 18 7.64 -0.72 0.78
C ILE A 18 7.27 -0.53 -0.68
N VAL A 19 6.65 0.60 -1.00
CA VAL A 19 6.40 0.98 -2.38
C VAL A 19 7.73 1.18 -3.09
N VAL A 20 7.91 0.50 -4.22
CA VAL A 20 9.10 0.66 -5.06
C VAL A 20 8.69 1.20 -6.43
N PRO A 21 9.56 1.97 -7.09
CA PRO A 21 9.27 2.47 -8.41
C PRO A 21 9.08 1.28 -9.37
N PRO A 22 7.96 1.23 -10.11
CA PRO A 22 7.77 0.17 -11.08
C PRO A 22 8.61 0.40 -12.33
N PRO A 23 8.99 -0.67 -13.06
CA PRO A 23 9.72 -0.56 -14.33
C PRO A 23 8.90 0.12 -15.45
N TRP A 24 7.57 0.13 -15.34
CA TRP A 24 6.65 0.85 -16.22
C TRP A 24 5.45 1.35 -15.42
N TRP A 25 4.90 2.50 -15.81
CA TRP A 25 3.71 3.05 -15.16
C TRP A 25 2.51 2.15 -15.41
N THR A 26 1.78 1.81 -14.36
CA THR A 26 0.53 1.04 -14.45
C THR A 26 -0.55 1.78 -13.68
N PRO A 27 -1.62 2.26 -14.36
CA PRO A 27 -2.68 2.99 -13.69
C PRO A 27 -3.36 2.13 -12.62
N GLY A 28 -3.61 2.72 -11.45
CA GLY A 28 -4.32 2.07 -10.35
C GLY A 28 -3.56 0.93 -9.65
N ARG A 29 -2.29 0.71 -9.99
CA ARG A 29 -1.46 -0.31 -9.35
C ARG A 29 -0.13 0.26 -8.86
N VAL A 30 0.37 -0.32 -7.78
CA VAL A 30 1.67 -0.01 -7.22
C VAL A 30 2.48 -1.27 -7.00
N LEU A 31 3.78 -1.15 -7.24
CA LEU A 31 4.72 -2.23 -6.98
C LEU A 31 5.20 -2.11 -5.54
N VAL A 32 4.98 -3.17 -4.77
CA VAL A 32 5.36 -3.23 -3.35
C VAL A 32 6.37 -4.36 -3.16
N LYS A 33 7.47 -4.04 -2.49
CA LYS A 33 8.44 -5.03 -2.00
C LYS A 33 8.05 -5.44 -0.59
N VAL A 34 7.69 -6.72 -0.40
CA VAL A 34 7.36 -7.28 0.91
C VAL A 34 8.62 -7.65 1.68
N ARG A 35 8.50 -7.85 3.01
CA ARG A 35 9.64 -8.27 3.87
C ARG A 35 10.39 -9.50 3.36
N THR A 36 9.72 -10.43 2.69
CA THR A 36 10.33 -11.62 2.05
C THR A 36 11.20 -11.29 0.83
N GLY A 37 11.41 -10.01 0.49
CA GLY A 37 12.17 -9.57 -0.68
C GLY A 37 11.42 -9.68 -2.01
N ARG A 38 10.27 -10.36 -2.02
CA ARG A 38 9.40 -10.50 -3.19
C ARG A 38 8.75 -9.17 -3.56
N ARG A 39 8.65 -8.91 -4.86
CA ARG A 39 7.91 -7.75 -5.41
C ARG A 39 6.55 -8.23 -5.89
N ARG A 40 5.49 -7.52 -5.50
CA ARG A 40 4.11 -7.82 -5.92
C ARG A 40 3.40 -6.54 -6.28
N TRP A 41 2.55 -6.63 -7.29
CA TRP A 41 1.65 -5.55 -7.65
C TRP A 41 0.40 -5.61 -6.79
N PHE A 42 -0.01 -4.45 -6.27
CA PHE A 42 -1.24 -4.29 -5.52
C PHE A 42 -2.05 -3.14 -6.10
N LYS A 43 -3.37 -3.22 -5.99
CA LYS A 43 -4.20 -2.06 -6.31
C LYS A 43 -3.99 -0.98 -5.25
N VAL A 44 -4.09 0.27 -5.69
CA VAL A 44 -3.99 1.43 -4.79
C VAL A 44 -5.02 1.33 -3.65
N ASP A 45 -6.25 0.93 -3.97
CA ASP A 45 -7.35 0.81 -3.00
C ASP A 45 -7.15 -0.34 -2.00
N GLU A 46 -6.21 -1.26 -2.26
CA GLU A 46 -5.89 -2.39 -1.38
C GLU A 46 -4.75 -2.07 -0.39
N CYS A 47 -4.04 -0.95 -0.57
CA CYS A 47 -2.88 -0.60 0.25
C CYS A 47 -3.16 0.68 1.05
N THR A 48 -2.87 0.68 2.36
CA THR A 48 -2.81 1.93 3.12
C THR A 48 -1.38 2.37 3.37
N PRO A 49 -1.04 3.64 3.14
CA PRO A 49 0.17 4.21 3.72
C PRO A 49 0.09 4.08 5.23
N ILE A 50 1.21 3.72 5.87
CA ILE A 50 1.31 3.70 7.32
C ILE A 50 1.74 5.11 7.73
N PRO A 51 0.82 5.98 8.23
CA PRO A 51 1.25 7.23 8.82
C PRO A 51 2.08 6.89 10.05
N SER A 52 3.23 7.56 10.20
CA SER A 52 4.04 7.55 11.42
C SER A 52 3.19 8.06 12.58
N GLY A 53 2.44 7.16 13.22
CA GLY A 53 1.51 7.47 14.32
C GLY A 53 0.28 6.54 14.50
N ALA A 54 -0.17 5.79 13.48
CA ALA A 54 -1.33 4.84 13.50
C ALA A 54 -2.72 5.42 13.96
N PRO A 55 -3.88 4.79 13.62
CA PRO A 55 -4.13 3.75 12.64
C PRO A 55 -4.92 4.30 11.42
N THR A 56 -4.69 3.76 10.23
CA THR A 56 -5.78 3.67 9.26
C THR A 56 -5.76 2.28 8.66
N SER A 57 -6.76 1.53 9.10
CA SER A 57 -7.13 0.19 8.70
C SER A 57 -7.55 0.19 7.23
N CYS A 58 -7.00 -0.67 6.38
CA CYS A 58 -7.64 -1.02 5.11
C CYS A 58 -8.22 -2.43 5.19
N MET A 59 -9.44 -2.48 5.67
CA MET A 59 -10.53 -3.11 4.92
C MET A 59 -11.63 -2.06 4.82
N ASN A 60 -12.42 -2.10 3.76
CA ASN A 60 -13.69 -1.38 3.60
C ASN A 60 -14.69 -1.72 4.76
N GLY A 61 -14.38 -1.35 6.02
CA GLY A 61 -15.03 -1.96 7.17
C GLY A 61 -14.92 -1.25 8.51
N LEU A 62 -14.44 0.01 8.57
CA LEU A 62 -14.65 0.87 9.74
C LEU A 62 -15.17 2.21 9.24
N GLY A 63 -16.51 2.33 9.26
CA GLY A 63 -17.28 3.32 8.53
C GLY A 63 -16.86 4.77 8.72
N VAL A 64 -16.51 5.43 7.62
CA VAL A 64 -16.53 6.88 7.52
C VAL A 64 -17.65 7.24 6.55
N ARG A 65 -18.67 7.88 7.12
CA ARG A 65 -19.84 8.43 6.46
C ARG A 65 -19.42 9.73 5.75
N LEU A 66 -19.98 9.91 4.54
CA LEU A 66 -19.89 11.03 3.58
C LEU A 66 -19.16 12.30 4.02
#